data_AF-A0A6I9U690-F1
#
_entry.id   AF-A0A6I9U690-F1
#
_cell.length_a   1.000
_cell.length_b   1.000
_cell.length_c   1.000
_cell.angle_alpha   90.00
_cell.angle_beta   90.00
_cell.angle_gamma   90.00
#
_symmetry.space_group_name_H-M   'P 1'
#
loop_
_entity.id
_entity.type
_entity.pdbx_description
1 polymer ?
#
loop_
_entity_poly.entity_id
_entity_poly.type
_entity_poly.pdbx_seq_one_letter_code
_entity_poly.pdbx_strand_id
1 'polypeptide(L)'
;MATAKESPMPEATTVAQDFPLEYHKTLVLFFKRMGVLETIKPQHNVKDSFSNLVGGSLKVVSVERGKISCLVKVKAPLLNAYGGMHGGSVAAVAERVAIACARTVVGEDKSLFLGELGISYLSSAPQNAEVIIDGSVVRSGRNLTVVAVNFRLKESGRLAFLTRATFYNMPVSSL
;
A
#
# COMPACT_ATOMS: atom_id res chain seq x y z
N MET A 1 -17.16 14.69 32.63
CA MET A 1 -17.72 15.10 31.33
C MET A 1 -16.93 16.32 30.88
N ALA A 2 -15.84 16.12 30.15
CA ALA A 2 -14.98 17.21 29.69
C ALA A 2 -15.34 17.49 28.23
N THR A 3 -15.82 18.70 27.97
CA THR A 3 -16.16 19.22 26.65
C THR A 3 -14.89 19.28 25.80
N ALA A 4 -14.85 18.49 24.73
CA ALA A 4 -13.81 18.57 23.72
C ALA A 4 -13.91 19.93 23.03
N LYS A 5 -12.88 20.75 23.18
CA LYS A 5 -12.73 22.04 22.53
C LYS A 5 -12.58 21.78 21.03
N GLU A 6 -13.53 22.24 20.23
CA GLU A 6 -13.42 22.22 18.76
C GLU A 6 -12.09 22.87 18.36
N SER A 7 -11.30 22.14 17.59
CA SER A 7 -10.06 22.67 17.01
C SER A 7 -10.44 23.63 15.88
N PRO A 8 -9.82 24.83 15.80
CA PRO A 8 -10.15 25.78 14.75
C PRO A 8 -9.82 25.20 13.37
N MET A 9 -10.67 25.48 12.39
CA MET A 9 -10.41 25.12 10.99
C MET A 9 -9.04 25.66 10.56
N PRO A 10 -8.23 24.90 9.81
CA PRO A 10 -6.97 25.41 9.29
C PRO A 10 -7.22 26.66 8.44
N GLU A 11 -6.29 27.61 8.55
CA GLU A 11 -6.27 28.88 7.82
C GLU A 11 -6.60 28.69 6.33
N ALA A 12 -7.34 29.67 5.81
CA ALA A 12 -8.03 29.66 4.52
C ALA A 12 -7.29 28.89 3.43
N THR A 13 -7.86 27.74 3.04
CA THR A 13 -7.51 27.05 1.80
C THR A 13 -7.54 28.08 0.68
N THR A 14 -6.37 28.35 0.08
CA THR A 14 -6.25 29.29 -1.03
C THR A 14 -6.87 28.61 -2.26
N VAL A 15 -8.04 29.09 -2.68
CA VAL A 15 -8.73 28.53 -3.84
C VAL A 15 -8.44 29.37 -5.07
N ALA A 16 -8.07 28.71 -6.16
CA ALA A 16 -7.90 29.34 -7.46
C ALA A 16 -9.17 30.10 -7.85
N GLN A 17 -9.01 31.33 -8.34
CA GLN A 17 -10.10 32.28 -8.58
C GLN A 17 -11.18 31.77 -9.55
N ASP A 18 -10.84 30.77 -10.38
CA ASP A 18 -11.72 30.20 -11.41
C ASP A 18 -12.56 28.99 -10.94
N PHE A 19 -12.57 28.67 -9.65
CA PHE A 19 -13.29 27.49 -9.14
C PHE A 19 -14.66 27.87 -8.54
N PRO A 20 -15.80 27.41 -9.09
CA PRO A 20 -17.13 27.89 -8.68
C PRO A 20 -17.44 27.56 -7.23
N LEU A 21 -17.94 28.54 -6.48
CA LEU A 21 -18.13 28.50 -5.03
C LEU A 21 -18.95 27.30 -4.52
N GLU A 22 -19.93 26.82 -5.30
CA GLU A 22 -20.74 25.65 -4.95
C GLU A 22 -19.94 24.33 -4.90
N TYR A 23 -18.87 24.21 -5.67
CA TYR A 23 -17.98 23.04 -5.58
C TYR A 23 -17.12 23.06 -4.31
N HIS A 24 -16.91 24.23 -3.68
CA HIS A 24 -16.13 24.34 -2.45
C HIS A 24 -16.78 23.59 -1.30
N LYS A 25 -18.10 23.76 -1.10
CA LYS A 25 -18.83 23.07 -0.03
C LYS A 25 -18.73 21.55 -0.21
N THR A 26 -18.90 21.07 -1.43
CA THR A 26 -18.76 19.65 -1.76
C THR A 26 -17.35 19.13 -1.48
N LEU A 27 -16.31 19.87 -1.86
CA LEU A 27 -14.92 19.49 -1.58
C LEU A 27 -14.59 19.51 -0.09
N VAL A 28 -15.02 20.53 0.65
CA VAL A 28 -14.84 20.60 2.10
C VAL A 28 -15.52 19.42 2.78
N LEU A 29 -16.75 19.09 2.39
CA LEU A 29 -17.45 17.91 2.90
C LEU A 29 -16.74 16.61 2.52
N PHE A 30 -16.21 16.51 1.31
CA PHE A 30 -15.41 15.38 0.87
C PHE A 30 -14.16 15.21 1.74
N PHE A 31 -13.35 16.25 1.94
CA PHE A 31 -12.17 16.19 2.78
C PHE A 31 -12.49 15.88 4.25
N LYS A 32 -13.59 16.42 4.78
CA LYS A 32 -14.09 16.04 6.11
C LYS A 32 -14.41 14.55 6.18
N ARG A 33 -15.08 13.98 5.16
CA ARG A 33 -15.35 12.53 5.07
C ARG A 33 -14.08 11.69 4.89
N MET A 34 -13.06 12.24 4.25
CA MET A 34 -11.74 11.62 4.13
C MET A 34 -10.90 11.73 5.42
N GLY A 35 -11.43 12.39 6.46
CA GLY A 35 -10.78 12.48 7.76
C GLY A 35 -9.68 13.52 7.84
N VAL A 36 -9.68 14.58 7.02
CA VAL A 36 -8.67 15.66 7.08
C VAL A 36 -8.62 16.35 8.46
N LEU A 37 -9.70 16.27 9.24
CA LEU A 37 -9.77 16.80 10.61
C LEU A 37 -9.46 15.76 11.69
N GLU A 38 -9.23 14.50 11.31
CA GLU A 38 -8.87 13.44 12.24
C GLU A 38 -7.41 13.60 12.66
N THR A 39 -7.12 13.28 13.91
CA THR A 39 -5.75 13.27 14.43
C THR A 39 -5.19 11.85 14.39
N ILE A 40 -3.89 11.73 14.11
CA ILE A 40 -3.19 10.45 14.21
C ILE A 40 -3.24 10.01 15.68
N LYS A 41 -3.90 8.89 15.96
CA LYS A 41 -3.98 8.34 17.32
C LYS A 41 -2.57 8.10 17.89
N PRO A 42 -2.32 8.33 19.19
CA PRO A 42 -0.98 8.22 19.78
C PRO A 42 -0.27 6.88 19.50
N GLN A 43 -1.01 5.77 19.50
CA GLN A 43 -0.50 4.44 19.18
C GLN A 43 0.04 4.28 17.73
N HIS A 44 -0.37 5.15 16.81
CA HIS A 44 0.11 5.20 15.43
C HIS A 44 1.14 6.32 15.20
N ASN A 45 1.28 7.26 16.16
CA ASN A 45 2.28 8.33 16.10
C ASN A 45 3.64 7.84 16.62
N VAL A 46 4.14 6.75 16.03
CA VAL A 46 5.44 6.15 16.35
C VAL A 46 6.22 5.93 15.07
N LYS A 47 7.55 5.95 15.15
CA LYS A 47 8.44 5.78 13.99
C LYS A 47 8.08 4.50 13.23
N ASP A 48 7.90 4.63 11.91
CA ASP A 48 7.67 3.52 11.00
C ASP A 48 6.39 2.68 11.28
N SER A 49 5.40 3.26 11.98
CA SER A 49 4.16 2.58 12.38
C SER A 49 3.46 1.87 11.21
N PHE A 50 3.41 2.51 10.04
CA PHE A 50 2.77 1.93 8.85
C PHE A 50 3.51 0.69 8.33
N SER A 51 4.85 0.74 8.23
CA SER A 51 5.66 -0.40 7.80
C SER A 51 5.57 -1.57 8.79
N ASN A 52 5.49 -1.26 10.09
CA ASN A 52 5.27 -2.26 11.14
C ASN A 52 3.90 -2.91 11.01
N LEU A 53 2.86 -2.12 10.70
CA LEU A 53 1.52 -2.64 10.46
C LEU A 53 1.49 -3.60 9.26
N VAL A 54 2.06 -3.17 8.13
CA VAL A 54 2.13 -3.97 6.89
C VAL A 54 2.96 -5.24 7.13
N GLY A 55 4.15 -5.11 7.71
CA GLY A 55 5.04 -6.24 8.01
C GLY A 55 4.43 -7.24 8.99
N GLY A 56 3.81 -6.75 10.08
CA GLY A 56 3.16 -7.60 11.09
C GLY A 56 1.91 -8.34 10.58
N SER A 57 1.43 -8.01 9.37
CA SER A 57 0.34 -8.74 8.72
C SER A 57 0.80 -9.90 7.84
N LEU A 58 2.09 -9.94 7.49
CA LEU A 58 2.67 -10.91 6.57
C LEU A 58 3.29 -12.10 7.30
N LYS A 59 3.04 -13.30 6.78
CA LYS A 59 3.77 -14.52 7.12
C LYS A 59 4.48 -15.03 5.87
N VAL A 60 5.80 -15.12 5.90
CA VAL A 60 6.59 -15.69 4.80
C VAL A 60 6.27 -17.19 4.69
N VAL A 61 6.04 -17.66 3.47
CA VAL A 61 5.79 -19.07 3.14
C VAL A 61 7.02 -19.69 2.48
N SER A 62 7.57 -19.04 1.44
CA SER A 62 8.78 -19.48 0.76
C SER A 62 9.56 -18.30 0.17
N VAL A 63 10.87 -18.50 0.03
CA VAL A 63 11.80 -17.56 -0.62
C VAL A 63 12.72 -18.35 -1.52
N GLU A 64 12.75 -17.98 -2.79
CA GLU A 64 13.62 -18.53 -3.83
C GLU A 64 14.19 -17.38 -4.66
N ARG A 65 15.24 -17.65 -5.43
CA ARG A 65 15.79 -16.65 -6.34
C ARG A 65 14.74 -16.23 -7.39
N GLY A 66 14.32 -14.99 -7.31
CA GLY A 66 13.31 -14.37 -8.19
C GLY A 66 11.86 -14.68 -7.82
N LYS A 67 11.59 -15.37 -6.71
CA LYS A 67 10.23 -15.75 -6.29
C LYS A 67 10.06 -15.71 -4.78
N ILE A 68 8.94 -15.16 -4.30
CA ILE A 68 8.57 -15.17 -2.89
C ILE A 68 7.09 -15.51 -2.78
N SER A 69 6.71 -16.30 -1.78
CA SER A 69 5.32 -16.48 -1.40
C SER A 69 5.11 -16.07 0.06
N CYS A 70 4.02 -15.35 0.31
CA CYS A 70 3.59 -14.89 1.62
C CYS A 70 2.11 -15.20 1.84
N LEU A 71 1.70 -15.21 3.10
CA LEU A 71 0.31 -15.32 3.54
C LEU A 71 -0.07 -14.08 4.34
N VAL A 72 -1.24 -13.52 4.04
CA VAL A 72 -1.90 -12.49 4.86
C VAL A 72 -3.24 -12.99 5.34
N LYS A 73 -3.52 -12.80 6.64
CA LYS A 73 -4.88 -12.86 7.18
C LYS A 73 -5.44 -11.44 7.25
N VAL A 74 -6.52 -11.17 6.52
CA VAL A 74 -7.12 -9.83 6.45
C VAL A 74 -7.73 -9.45 7.81
N LYS A 75 -7.06 -8.56 8.55
CA LYS A 75 -7.49 -8.06 9.86
C LYS A 75 -8.04 -6.64 9.76
N ALA A 76 -8.74 -6.19 10.79
CA ALA A 76 -9.40 -4.87 10.85
C ALA A 76 -8.51 -3.68 10.40
N PRO A 77 -7.22 -3.59 10.77
CA PRO A 77 -6.37 -2.47 10.31
C PRO A 77 -6.10 -2.42 8.80
N LEU A 78 -6.38 -3.50 8.06
CA LEU A 78 -6.20 -3.58 6.62
C LEU A 78 -7.49 -3.37 5.84
N LEU A 79 -8.62 -3.11 6.51
CA LEU A 79 -9.94 -3.01 5.88
C LEU A 79 -10.23 -1.59 5.40
N ASN A 80 -11.02 -1.49 4.33
CA ASN A 80 -11.75 -0.29 3.98
C ASN A 80 -13.11 -0.24 4.69
N ALA A 81 -13.83 0.86 4.49
CA ALA A 81 -15.17 1.06 5.06
C ALA A 81 -16.22 0.03 4.62
N TYR A 82 -15.95 -0.75 3.56
CA TYR A 82 -16.84 -1.78 3.02
C TYR A 82 -16.50 -3.20 3.54
N GLY A 83 -15.54 -3.34 4.45
CA GLY A 83 -15.17 -4.63 5.05
C GLY A 83 -14.29 -5.53 4.16
N GLY A 84 -13.83 -5.02 3.01
CA GLY A 84 -12.79 -5.65 2.19
C GLY A 84 -11.42 -5.05 2.47
N MET A 85 -10.35 -5.73 2.05
CA MET A 85 -9.00 -5.19 2.14
C MET A 85 -8.91 -3.83 1.42
N HIS A 86 -8.40 -2.81 2.11
CA HIS A 86 -8.28 -1.45 1.61
C HIS A 86 -7.30 -1.40 0.43
N GLY A 87 -7.62 -0.63 -0.61
CA GLY A 87 -6.78 -0.56 -1.81
C GLY A 87 -5.33 -0.15 -1.50
N GLY A 88 -5.16 0.87 -0.65
CA GLY A 88 -3.85 1.28 -0.13
C GLY A 88 -3.13 0.19 0.69
N SER A 89 -3.86 -0.68 1.40
CA SER A 89 -3.25 -1.81 2.11
C SER A 89 -2.77 -2.89 1.14
N VAL A 90 -3.52 -3.15 0.06
CA VAL A 90 -3.07 -4.04 -1.03
C VAL A 90 -1.79 -3.49 -1.65
N ALA A 91 -1.75 -2.19 -1.95
CA ALA A 91 -0.58 -1.52 -2.51
C ALA A 91 0.65 -1.66 -1.61
N ALA A 92 0.53 -1.36 -0.32
CA ALA A 92 1.64 -1.41 0.61
C ALA A 92 2.17 -2.84 0.82
N VAL A 93 1.26 -3.83 0.90
CA VAL A 93 1.66 -5.24 0.98
C VAL A 93 2.36 -5.68 -0.31
N ALA A 94 1.83 -5.31 -1.47
CA ALA A 94 2.41 -5.63 -2.77
C ALA A 94 3.82 -5.05 -2.91
N GLU A 95 4.01 -3.77 -2.57
CA GLU A 95 5.32 -3.12 -2.56
C GLU A 95 6.30 -3.87 -1.65
N ARG A 96 5.90 -4.20 -0.42
CA ARG A 96 6.76 -4.91 0.54
C ARG A 96 7.21 -6.28 0.02
N VAL A 97 6.29 -7.07 -0.52
CA VAL A 97 6.59 -8.38 -1.11
C VAL A 97 7.44 -8.23 -2.37
N ALA A 98 7.18 -7.20 -3.18
CA ALA A 98 7.93 -6.94 -4.40
C ALA A 98 9.38 -6.53 -4.11
N ILE A 99 9.62 -5.66 -3.12
CA ILE A 99 10.97 -5.31 -2.67
C ILE A 99 11.72 -6.57 -2.21
N ALA A 100 11.09 -7.39 -1.35
CA ALA A 100 11.69 -8.62 -0.88
C ALA A 100 12.03 -9.56 -2.04
N CYS A 101 11.12 -9.70 -3.01
CA CYS A 101 11.32 -10.54 -4.18
C CYS A 101 12.46 -10.01 -5.07
N ALA A 102 12.52 -8.70 -5.33
CA ALA A 102 13.61 -8.07 -6.06
C ALA A 102 14.97 -8.26 -5.37
N ARG A 103 15.01 -8.24 -4.03
CA ARG A 103 16.23 -8.48 -3.24
C ARG A 103 16.82 -9.86 -3.39
N THR A 104 16.05 -10.84 -3.84
CA THR A 104 16.57 -12.18 -4.15
C THR A 104 17.44 -12.21 -5.41
N VAL A 105 17.39 -11.17 -6.25
CA VAL A 105 18.15 -11.07 -7.51
C VAL A 105 19.03 -9.83 -7.62
N VAL A 106 18.69 -8.75 -6.91
CA VAL A 106 19.47 -7.51 -6.87
C VAL A 106 20.35 -7.49 -5.63
N GLY A 107 21.65 -7.29 -5.83
CA GLY A 107 22.65 -7.21 -4.77
C GLY A 107 22.35 -6.13 -3.72
N GLU A 108 22.88 -6.33 -2.52
CA GLU A 108 22.72 -5.40 -1.39
C GLU A 108 23.44 -4.06 -1.61
N ASP A 109 24.41 -4.03 -2.53
CA ASP A 109 25.12 -2.82 -2.97
C ASP A 109 24.21 -1.81 -3.68
N LYS A 110 23.03 -2.24 -4.12
CA LYS A 110 22.03 -1.38 -4.76
C LYS A 110 20.91 -1.03 -3.81
N SER A 111 20.48 0.22 -3.78
CA SER A 111 19.19 0.62 -3.20
C SER A 111 18.07 0.40 -4.20
N LEU A 112 16.90 -0.03 -3.73
CA LEU A 112 15.71 -0.18 -4.57
C LEU A 112 14.76 0.98 -4.30
N PHE A 113 14.41 1.73 -5.34
CA PHE A 113 13.45 2.83 -5.25
C PHE A 113 12.21 2.51 -6.07
N LEU A 114 11.03 2.52 -5.45
CA LEU A 114 9.77 2.30 -6.16
C LEU A 114 9.54 3.44 -7.15
N GLY A 115 9.55 3.13 -8.44
CA GLY A 115 9.25 4.07 -9.52
C GLY A 115 7.78 4.02 -9.95
N GLU A 116 7.21 2.83 -10.02
CA GLU A 116 5.80 2.61 -10.39
C GLU A 116 5.22 1.40 -9.66
N LEU A 117 3.95 1.51 -9.27
CA LEU A 117 3.15 0.41 -8.75
C LEU A 117 1.77 0.42 -9.41
N GLY A 118 1.54 -0.52 -10.31
CA GLY A 118 0.26 -0.74 -10.96
C GLY A 118 -0.54 -1.83 -10.25
N ILE A 119 -1.84 -1.63 -10.05
CA ILE A 119 -2.73 -2.56 -9.34
C ILE A 119 -4.05 -2.70 -10.10
N SER A 120 -4.51 -3.93 -10.29
CA SER A 120 -5.87 -4.26 -10.74
C SER A 120 -6.64 -4.96 -9.63
N TYR A 121 -7.80 -4.42 -9.28
CA TYR A 121 -8.69 -4.95 -8.24
C TYR A 121 -9.80 -5.79 -8.89
N LEU A 122 -9.64 -7.11 -8.87
CA LEU A 122 -10.49 -8.06 -9.61
C LEU A 122 -11.60 -8.65 -8.73
N SER A 123 -11.34 -8.86 -7.45
CA SER A 123 -12.37 -9.25 -6.47
C SER A 123 -11.99 -8.82 -5.05
N SER A 124 -12.96 -8.83 -4.13
CA SER A 124 -12.74 -8.45 -2.73
C SER A 124 -12.03 -9.56 -1.94
N ALA A 125 -11.18 -9.15 -0.99
CA ALA A 125 -10.66 -9.98 0.08
C ALA A 125 -11.29 -9.54 1.40
N PRO A 126 -12.36 -10.21 1.88
CA PRO A 126 -13.10 -9.78 3.05
C PRO A 126 -12.31 -10.00 4.35
N GLN A 127 -12.77 -9.38 5.44
CA GLN A 127 -12.25 -9.64 6.77
C GLN A 127 -12.15 -11.15 7.06
N ASN A 128 -11.07 -11.54 7.74
CA ASN A 128 -10.69 -12.91 8.07
C ASN A 128 -10.29 -13.81 6.89
N ALA A 129 -10.40 -13.36 5.65
CA ALA A 129 -9.89 -14.12 4.51
C ALA A 129 -8.38 -14.36 4.65
N GLU A 130 -7.96 -15.55 4.28
CA GLU A 130 -6.55 -15.89 4.06
C GLU A 130 -6.20 -15.67 2.60
N VAL A 131 -5.17 -14.87 2.34
CA VAL A 131 -4.74 -14.48 1.00
C VAL A 131 -3.29 -14.91 0.80
N ILE A 132 -3.06 -15.74 -0.21
CA ILE A 132 -1.72 -16.11 -0.68
C ILE A 132 -1.24 -15.02 -1.63
N ILE A 133 0.01 -14.61 -1.44
CA ILE A 133 0.63 -13.50 -2.15
C ILE A 133 1.93 -14.00 -2.77
N ASP A 134 1.93 -14.13 -4.09
CA ASP A 134 3.07 -14.65 -4.83
C ASP A 134 3.74 -13.52 -5.62
N GLY A 135 4.98 -13.20 -5.24
CA GLY A 135 5.87 -12.30 -5.95
C GLY A 135 6.78 -13.05 -6.91
N SER A 136 6.95 -12.54 -8.13
CA SER A 136 7.86 -13.08 -9.13
C SER A 136 8.56 -11.98 -9.90
N VAL A 137 9.89 -12.05 -9.99
CA VAL A 137 10.68 -11.13 -10.82
C VAL A 137 10.34 -11.41 -12.28
N VAL A 138 9.82 -10.39 -12.96
CA VAL A 138 9.50 -10.43 -14.39
C VAL A 138 10.74 -10.08 -15.22
N ARG A 139 11.48 -9.07 -14.77
CA ARG A 139 12.72 -8.62 -15.41
C ARG A 139 13.64 -8.02 -14.37
N SER A 140 14.93 -8.33 -14.44
CA SER A 140 15.96 -7.63 -13.67
C SER A 140 17.13 -7.29 -14.59
N GLY A 141 17.55 -6.03 -14.55
CA GLY A 141 18.70 -5.52 -15.28
C GLY A 141 19.54 -4.62 -14.39
N ARG A 142 20.53 -3.96 -15.01
CA ARG A 142 21.49 -3.12 -14.28
C ARG A 142 20.82 -2.01 -13.45
N ASN A 143 19.84 -1.33 -14.04
CA ASN A 143 19.24 -0.10 -13.48
C ASN A 143 17.78 -0.25 -13.04
N LEU A 144 17.14 -1.40 -13.33
CA LEU A 144 15.70 -1.59 -13.21
C LEU A 144 15.38 -3.03 -12.82
N THR A 145 14.42 -3.21 -11.91
CA THR A 145 13.82 -4.50 -11.60
C THR A 145 12.31 -4.40 -11.61
N VAL A 146 11.62 -5.30 -12.32
CA VAL A 146 10.17 -5.38 -12.40
C VAL A 146 9.71 -6.67 -11.73
N VAL A 147 8.73 -6.56 -10.84
CA VAL A 147 8.16 -7.68 -10.09
C VAL A 147 6.65 -7.71 -10.26
N ALA A 148 6.09 -8.86 -10.59
CA ALA A 148 4.66 -9.11 -10.53
C ALA A 148 4.30 -9.70 -9.16
N VAL A 149 3.25 -9.19 -8.51
CA VAL A 149 2.73 -9.75 -7.26
C VAL A 149 1.24 -10.05 -7.40
N ASN A 150 0.86 -11.30 -7.14
CA ASN A 150 -0.50 -11.79 -7.33
C ASN A 150 -1.10 -12.22 -6.00
N PHE A 151 -2.34 -11.80 -5.74
CA PHE A 151 -3.06 -12.10 -4.51
C PHE A 151 -4.19 -13.08 -4.82
N ARG A 152 -4.19 -14.25 -4.19
CA ARG A 152 -5.22 -15.29 -4.37
C ARG A 152 -5.87 -15.62 -3.04
N LEU A 153 -7.19 -15.71 -3.03
CA LEU A 153 -7.92 -16.24 -1.88
C LEU A 153 -7.51 -17.70 -1.68
N LYS A 154 -7.01 -18.05 -0.49
CA LYS A 154 -6.49 -19.39 -0.21
C LYS A 154 -7.56 -20.47 -0.34
N GLU A 155 -8.79 -20.18 0.06
CA GLU A 155 -9.90 -21.14 0.05
C GLU A 155 -10.38 -21.47 -1.37
N SER A 156 -10.52 -20.46 -2.24
CA SER A 156 -11.09 -20.64 -3.59
C SER A 156 -10.06 -20.66 -4.72
N GLY A 157 -8.80 -20.29 -4.44
CA GLY A 157 -7.77 -20.04 -5.46
C GLY A 157 -8.04 -18.81 -6.35
N ARG A 158 -9.18 -18.13 -6.15
CA ARG A 158 -9.60 -16.99 -6.98
C ARG A 158 -8.62 -15.83 -6.82
N LEU A 159 -8.25 -15.27 -7.95
CA LEU A 159 -7.41 -14.07 -8.02
C LEU A 159 -8.20 -12.84 -7.54
N ALA A 160 -7.68 -12.19 -6.50
CA ALA A 160 -8.26 -10.97 -5.93
C ALA A 160 -7.61 -9.72 -6.52
N PHE A 161 -6.28 -9.68 -6.53
CA PHE A 161 -5.51 -8.52 -6.96
C PHE A 161 -4.32 -8.95 -7.83
N LEU A 162 -4.05 -8.16 -8.87
CA LEU A 162 -2.84 -8.24 -9.69
C LEU A 162 -2.04 -6.98 -9.51
N THR A 163 -0.74 -7.09 -9.25
CA THR A 163 0.12 -5.92 -9.14
C THR A 163 1.41 -6.08 -9.92
N ARG A 164 1.97 -4.95 -10.33
CA ARG A 164 3.31 -4.87 -10.91
C ARG A 164 4.04 -3.70 -10.27
N ALA A 165 5.21 -3.99 -9.70
CA ALA A 165 6.09 -3.00 -9.12
C ALA A 165 7.32 -2.85 -10.00
N THR A 166 7.72 -1.61 -10.25
CA THR A 166 8.91 -1.26 -11.00
C THR A 166 9.86 -0.50 -10.08
N PHE A 167 11.05 -1.06 -9.85
CA PHE A 167 12.09 -0.46 -9.01
C PHE A 167 13.26 0.04 -9.84
N TYR A 168 13.79 1.20 -9.48
CA TYR A 168 15.09 1.66 -9.92
C TYR A 168 16.18 1.13 -9.00
N ASN A 169 17.20 0.50 -9.58
CA ASN A 169 18.37 -0.02 -8.86
C ASN A 169 19.41 1.09 -8.78
N MET A 170 19.56 1.70 -7.61
CA MET A 170 20.41 2.87 -7.38
C MET A 170 21.74 2.49 -6.71
N PRO A 171 22.86 3.15 -7.05
CA PRO A 171 22.95 4.20 -8.06
C PRO A 171 22.74 3.64 -9.46
N VAL A 172 22.03 4.41 -10.30
CA VAL A 172 21.89 4.11 -11.72
C VAL A 172 23.29 4.10 -12.31
N SER A 173 23.66 3.00 -12.94
CA SER A 173 24.91 2.96 -13.68
C SER A 173 24.82 3.87 -14.91
N SER A 174 25.86 4.65 -15.15
CA SER A 174 26.05 5.36 -16.41
C SER A 174 26.04 4.37 -17.58
N LEU A 175 25.48 4.81 -18.71
CA LEU A 175 25.55 4.11 -20.00
C LEU A 175 27.01 3.94 -20.44
#